data_AF-A0AA38MC36-F1
#
_entry.id   AF-A0AA38MC36-F1
#
_cell.length_a   1.000
_cell.length_b   1.000
_cell.length_c   1.000
_cell.angle_alpha   90.00
_cell.angle_beta   90.00
_cell.angle_gamma   90.00
#
_symmetry.space_group_name_H-M   'P 1'
#
loop_
_entity.id
_entity.type
_entity.pdbx_description
1 polymer ?
#
loop_
_entity_poly.entity_id
_entity_poly.type
_entity_poly.pdbx_seq_one_letter_code
_entity_poly.pdbx_strand_id
1 'polypeptide(L)'
;MALGSIKTIANAERFNEMILPLLWTEIRLYSLPDMLAARFRLYLNTLPGVEQAITYFFFVMGAAFLAASVYKFLTSKTDRSYNTRWIEDDLVLNIEKKLSSYKPEKRASMTAKELEVYFSSLVTPLNQELCPDDEEA
;
A
#
# COMPACT_ATOMS: atom_id res chain seq x y z
N MET A 1 2.86 -25.78 62.54
CA MET A 1 1.91 -26.91 62.60
C MET A 1 0.52 -26.28 62.64
N ALA A 2 -0.28 -26.44 61.58
CA ALA A 2 -1.47 -25.61 61.34
C ALA A 2 -2.68 -25.90 62.23
N LEU A 3 -2.69 -27.06 62.90
CA LEU A 3 -3.60 -27.37 64.01
C LEU A 3 -2.74 -27.55 65.26
N GLY A 4 -3.00 -26.74 66.28
CA GLY A 4 -2.44 -26.92 67.62
C GLY A 4 -3.01 -28.16 68.32
N SER A 5 -3.02 -28.16 69.65
CA SER A 5 -3.59 -29.26 70.43
C SER A 5 -5.09 -29.44 70.12
N ILE A 6 -5.46 -30.64 69.63
CA ILE A 6 -6.83 -31.02 69.21
C ILE A 6 -7.74 -31.27 70.44
N LYS A 7 -7.23 -31.08 71.66
CA LYS A 7 -7.94 -31.28 72.94
C LYS A 7 -9.21 -30.46 73.10
N THR A 8 -9.36 -29.38 72.33
CA THR A 8 -10.53 -28.49 72.40
C THR A 8 -11.67 -28.91 71.47
N ILE A 9 -11.49 -29.92 70.61
CA ILE A 9 -12.51 -30.38 69.66
C ILE A 9 -13.33 -31.51 70.28
N ALA A 10 -14.64 -31.28 70.45
CA ALA A 10 -15.57 -32.29 70.98
C ALA A 10 -15.61 -33.54 70.08
N ASN A 11 -15.66 -34.73 70.69
CA ASN A 11 -15.56 -36.07 70.07
C ASN A 11 -14.18 -36.49 69.51
N ALA A 12 -13.10 -35.76 69.80
CA ALA A 12 -11.74 -36.12 69.37
C ALA A 12 -10.92 -36.95 70.37
N GLU A 13 -11.53 -37.44 71.47
CA GLU A 13 -10.82 -38.20 72.53
C GLU A 13 -10.07 -39.43 71.99
N ARG A 14 -10.63 -40.11 70.99
CA ARG A 14 -10.03 -41.29 70.36
C ARG A 14 -8.79 -40.98 69.50
N PHE A 15 -8.57 -39.71 69.18
CA PHE A 15 -7.44 -39.21 68.38
C PHE A 15 -6.45 -38.38 69.21
N ASN A 16 -6.62 -38.32 70.53
CA ASN A 16 -5.80 -37.51 71.45
C ASN A 16 -4.30 -37.89 71.43
N GLU A 17 -3.98 -39.14 71.04
CA GLU A 17 -2.60 -39.64 70.88
C GLU A 17 -2.23 -39.95 69.42
N MET A 18 -3.10 -39.65 68.46
CA MET A 18 -2.87 -39.96 67.05
C MET A 18 -2.28 -38.75 66.32
N ILE A 19 -1.04 -38.88 65.86
CA ILE A 19 -0.47 -37.92 64.91
C ILE A 19 -1.16 -38.17 63.58
N LEU A 20 -2.12 -37.32 63.21
CA LEU A 20 -2.73 -37.34 61.88
C LEU A 20 -1.69 -36.87 60.85
N PRO A 21 -1.16 -37.74 59.97
CA PRO A 21 -0.41 -37.25 58.82
C PRO A 21 -1.42 -36.56 57.92
N LEU A 22 -1.41 -35.23 57.91
CA LEU A 22 -2.09 -34.44 56.89
C LEU A 22 -1.40 -34.73 55.55
N LEU A 23 -1.80 -35.82 54.90
CA LEU A 23 -1.17 -36.36 53.70
C LEU A 23 -1.44 -35.51 52.45
N TRP A 24 -2.19 -34.41 52.56
CA TRP A 24 -2.69 -33.73 51.36
C TRP A 24 -2.99 -32.23 51.55
N THR A 25 -2.12 -31.44 52.18
CA THR A 25 -2.10 -29.97 51.93
C THR A 25 -0.83 -29.24 52.38
N GLU A 26 0.22 -29.92 52.88
CA GLU A 26 1.54 -29.25 52.95
C GLU A 26 2.25 -29.25 51.58
N ILE A 27 1.60 -28.69 50.55
CA ILE A 27 2.33 -28.21 49.37
C ILE A 27 2.90 -26.85 49.76
N ARG A 28 3.87 -26.87 50.67
CA ARG A 28 4.68 -25.71 51.02
C ARG A 28 5.87 -25.68 50.08
N LEU A 29 5.78 -24.88 49.03
CA LEU A 29 6.92 -24.55 48.20
C LEU A 29 7.75 -23.49 48.94
N TYR A 30 8.73 -23.92 49.74
CA TYR A 30 9.54 -23.03 50.58
C TYR A 30 10.32 -21.99 49.77
N SER A 31 10.74 -22.34 48.55
CA SER A 31 11.21 -21.39 47.55
C SER A 31 10.83 -21.87 46.15
N LEU A 32 10.48 -20.95 45.26
CA LEU A 32 10.42 -21.27 43.84
C LEU A 32 11.85 -21.59 43.35
N PRO A 33 12.06 -22.63 42.54
CA PRO A 33 13.31 -22.83 41.84
C PRO A 33 13.68 -21.55 41.08
N ASP A 34 14.93 -21.11 41.14
CA ASP A 34 15.36 -19.79 40.63
C ASP A 34 14.94 -19.55 39.17
N MET A 35 14.95 -20.61 38.35
CA MET A 35 14.51 -20.57 36.96
C MET A 35 13.01 -20.31 36.80
N LEU A 36 12.18 -20.85 37.71
CA LEU A 36 10.74 -20.61 37.73
C LEU A 36 10.43 -19.21 38.28
N ALA A 37 11.16 -18.75 39.30
CA ALA A 37 11.00 -17.42 39.88
C ALA A 37 11.33 -16.31 38.87
N ALA A 38 12.40 -16.49 38.09
CA ALA A 38 12.78 -15.55 37.03
C ALA A 38 11.69 -15.44 35.94
N ARG A 39 11.16 -16.59 35.48
CA ARG A 39 10.05 -16.62 34.51
C ARG A 39 8.79 -15.97 35.07
N PHE A 40 8.46 -16.25 36.34
CA PHE A 40 7.28 -15.69 36.99
C PHE A 40 7.38 -14.16 37.13
N ARG A 41 8.55 -13.64 37.49
CA ARG A 41 8.83 -12.19 37.51
C ARG A 41 8.76 -11.57 36.12
N LEU A 42 9.25 -12.28 35.10
CA LEU A 42 9.17 -11.83 33.71
C LEU A 42 7.70 -11.72 33.27
N TYR A 43 6.90 -12.75 33.50
CA TYR A 43 5.48 -12.74 33.13
C TYR A 43 4.67 -11.69 33.88
N LEU A 44 4.85 -11.53 35.18
CA LEU A 44 4.06 -10.58 35.95
C LEU A 44 4.48 -9.13 35.74
N ASN A 45 5.77 -8.86 35.55
CA ASN A 45 6.28 -7.49 35.62
C ASN A 45 6.70 -6.94 34.27
N THR A 46 7.41 -7.73 33.47
CA THR A 46 7.90 -7.25 32.16
C THR A 46 6.87 -7.42 31.04
N LEU A 47 6.05 -8.48 31.06
CA LEU A 47 5.07 -8.71 30.00
C LEU A 47 4.04 -7.56 29.86
N PRO A 48 3.39 -7.07 30.93
CA PRO A 48 2.45 -5.94 30.80
C PRO A 48 3.15 -4.64 30.40
N GLY A 49 4.41 -4.43 30.82
CA GLY A 49 5.18 -3.25 30.42
C GLY A 49 5.56 -3.27 28.93
N VAL A 50 5.97 -4.43 28.43
CA VAL A 50 6.31 -4.64 27.01
C VAL A 50 5.07 -4.54 26.14
N GLU A 51 3.95 -5.12 26.56
CA GLU A 51 2.68 -5.03 25.83
C GLU A 51 2.27 -3.56 25.63
N GLN A 52 2.22 -2.78 26.72
CA GLN A 52 1.88 -1.35 26.64
C GLN A 52 2.86 -0.58 25.75
N ALA A 53 4.17 -0.83 25.90
CA ALA A 53 5.18 -0.19 25.07
C ALA A 53 4.99 -0.51 23.58
N ILE A 54 4.69 -1.77 23.23
CA ILE A 54 4.42 -2.21 21.87
C ILE A 54 3.16 -1.53 21.32
N THR A 55 2.08 -1.47 22.11
CA THR A 55 0.83 -0.81 21.68
C THR A 55 1.06 0.65 21.34
N TYR A 56 1.74 1.41 22.21
CA TYR A 56 2.05 2.81 21.93
C TYR A 56 3.03 2.97 20.77
N PHE A 57 4.03 2.10 20.67
CA PHE A 57 4.98 2.11 19.56
C PHE A 57 4.29 1.90 18.21
N PHE A 58 3.45 0.87 18.09
CA PHE A 58 2.69 0.61 16.85
C PHE A 58 1.68 1.71 16.55
N PHE A 59 1.08 2.31 17.57
CA PHE A 59 0.16 3.43 17.38
C PHE A 59 0.86 4.66 16.81
N VAL A 60 2.00 5.06 17.40
CA VAL A 60 2.79 6.20 16.91
C VAL A 60 3.37 5.90 15.53
N MET A 61 3.91 4.69 15.33
CA MET A 61 4.49 4.29 14.04
C MET A 61 3.42 4.25 12.95
N GLY A 62 2.25 3.67 13.24
CA GLY A 62 1.10 3.66 12.33
C GLY A 62 0.59 5.06 12.00
N ALA A 63 0.48 5.93 12.99
CA ALA A 63 0.09 7.34 12.77
C ALA A 63 1.11 8.07 11.89
N ALA A 64 2.40 7.90 12.15
CA ALA A 64 3.47 8.47 11.32
C ALA A 64 3.44 7.92 9.89
N PHE A 65 3.17 6.61 9.72
CA PHE A 65 3.07 5.98 8.41
C PHE A 65 1.86 6.48 7.61
N LEU A 66 0.71 6.66 8.27
CA LEU A 66 -0.48 7.27 7.67
C LEU A 66 -0.22 8.72 7.27
N ALA A 67 0.38 9.52 8.16
CA ALA A 67 0.75 10.90 7.85
C ALA A 67 1.74 10.96 6.67
N ALA A 68 2.74 10.08 6.65
CA ALA A 68 3.70 9.97 5.54
C ALA A 68 3.03 9.54 4.23
N SER A 69 2.07 8.62 4.28
CA SER A 69 1.29 8.17 3.12
C SER A 69 0.42 9.30 2.56
N VAL A 70 -0.30 10.02 3.42
CA VAL A 70 -1.10 11.19 3.03
C VAL A 70 -0.20 12.29 2.47
N TYR A 71 0.93 12.59 3.13
CA TYR A 71 1.91 13.55 2.65
C TYR A 71 2.47 13.13 1.28
N LYS A 72 2.83 11.86 1.09
CA LYS A 72 3.27 11.32 -0.20
C LYS A 72 2.18 11.42 -1.25
N PHE A 73 0.93 11.16 -0.91
CA PHE A 73 -0.20 11.27 -1.84
C PHE A 73 -0.44 12.72 -2.28
N LEU A 74 -0.34 13.69 -1.36
CA LEU A 74 -0.48 15.12 -1.64
C LEU A 74 0.74 15.70 -2.38
N THR A 75 1.95 15.28 -1.99
CA THR A 75 3.24 15.74 -2.56
C THR A 75 3.57 15.06 -3.87
N SER A 76 3.07 13.84 -4.07
CA SER A 76 2.93 13.26 -5.41
C SER A 76 1.88 14.11 -6.11
N LYS A 77 2.30 15.31 -6.52
CA LYS A 77 1.63 16.12 -7.53
C LYS A 77 1.15 15.12 -8.53
N THR A 78 -0.16 15.10 -8.65
CA THR A 78 -0.90 14.67 -9.81
C THR A 78 -0.14 15.17 -11.05
N ASP A 79 0.86 14.41 -11.50
CA ASP A 79 0.93 13.99 -12.89
C ASP A 79 -0.23 13.00 -13.07
N ARG A 80 -1.46 13.51 -12.91
CA ARG A 80 -2.59 13.04 -13.70
C ARG A 80 -2.52 13.72 -15.07
N SER A 81 -1.31 13.89 -15.61
CA SER A 81 -1.13 13.46 -16.98
C SER A 81 -1.35 11.94 -16.94
N TYR A 82 -2.61 11.53 -17.05
CA TYR A 82 -2.92 10.18 -17.51
C TYR A 82 -1.96 9.95 -18.66
N ASN A 83 -1.13 8.93 -18.54
CA ASN A 83 -0.04 8.60 -19.44
C ASN A 83 -0.61 8.33 -20.85
N THR A 84 -1.00 9.39 -21.55
CA THR A 84 -1.09 9.49 -22.98
C THR A 84 0.31 9.67 -23.54
N ARG A 85 1.38 9.65 -22.74
CA ARG A 85 2.75 9.72 -23.24
C ARG A 85 3.03 8.55 -24.21
N TRP A 86 2.55 7.33 -23.93
CA TRP A 86 2.62 6.26 -24.94
C TRP A 86 1.81 6.61 -26.19
N ILE A 87 0.61 7.20 -26.01
CA ILE A 87 -0.35 7.43 -27.10
C ILE A 87 0.15 8.55 -27.99
N GLU A 88 0.71 9.59 -27.40
CA GLU A 88 1.37 10.72 -28.02
C GLU A 88 2.63 10.24 -28.72
N ASP A 89 3.47 9.42 -28.08
CA ASP A 89 4.68 8.88 -28.71
C ASP A 89 4.33 8.02 -29.94
N ASP A 90 3.34 7.13 -29.85
CA ASP A 90 2.89 6.29 -30.98
C ASP A 90 2.19 7.13 -32.07
N LEU A 91 1.34 8.10 -31.68
CA LEU A 91 0.67 8.99 -32.63
C LEU A 91 1.70 9.86 -33.37
N VAL A 92 2.67 10.44 -32.66
CA VAL A 92 3.75 11.27 -33.23
C VAL A 92 4.62 10.43 -34.16
N LEU A 93 5.05 9.23 -33.73
CA LEU A 93 5.82 8.32 -34.57
C LEU A 93 5.04 7.88 -35.83
N ASN A 94 3.74 7.65 -35.70
CA ASN A 94 2.89 7.26 -36.82
C ASN A 94 2.65 8.46 -37.77
N ILE A 95 2.45 9.67 -37.25
CA ILE A 95 2.35 10.91 -38.04
C ILE A 95 3.65 11.16 -38.80
N GLU A 96 4.81 11.09 -38.14
CA GLU A 96 6.12 11.24 -38.79
C GLU A 96 6.36 10.17 -39.85
N LYS A 97 5.96 8.92 -39.59
CA LYS A 97 6.03 7.83 -40.58
C LYS A 97 5.10 8.07 -41.77
N LYS A 98 3.89 8.59 -41.55
CA LYS A 98 2.95 8.94 -42.63
C LYS A 98 3.45 10.12 -43.45
N LEU A 99 4.00 11.15 -42.80
CA LEU A 99 4.61 12.32 -43.45
C LEU A 99 5.88 11.95 -44.22
N SER A 100 6.70 11.04 -43.72
CA SER A 100 7.89 10.56 -44.45
C SER A 100 7.54 9.64 -45.62
N SER A 101 6.42 8.91 -45.53
CA SER A 101 5.87 8.16 -46.67
C SER A 101 5.23 9.06 -47.74
N TYR A 102 4.91 10.32 -47.39
CA TYR A 102 4.55 11.35 -48.36
C TYR A 102 5.82 11.75 -49.12
N LYS A 103 6.22 10.89 -50.04
CA LYS A 103 7.31 11.10 -50.99
C LYS A 103 6.89 12.18 -51.98
N PRO A 104 7.55 13.36 -52.01
CA PRO A 104 7.42 14.30 -53.12
C PRO A 104 8.24 13.80 -54.33
N GLU A 105 8.32 12.49 -54.57
CA GLU A 105 9.21 11.92 -55.60
C GLU A 105 8.87 12.43 -57.00
N LYS A 106 7.58 12.69 -57.27
CA LYS A 106 7.16 13.36 -58.51
C LYS A 106 7.53 14.84 -58.57
N ARG A 107 7.56 15.56 -57.44
CA ARG A 107 7.89 17.00 -57.41
C ARG A 107 9.39 17.24 -57.59
N ALA A 108 10.23 16.38 -57.01
CA ALA A 108 11.69 16.50 -57.11
C ALA A 108 12.26 16.08 -58.48
N SER A 109 11.51 15.29 -59.25
CA SER A 109 11.90 14.81 -60.59
C SER A 109 11.28 15.61 -61.75
N MET A 110 10.34 16.52 -61.47
CA MET A 110 9.67 17.33 -62.48
C MET A 110 10.54 18.50 -62.94
N THR A 111 10.51 18.78 -64.25
CA THR A 111 11.16 19.96 -64.81
C THR A 111 10.38 21.22 -64.41
N ALA A 112 11.05 22.38 -64.29
CA ALA A 112 10.42 23.63 -63.83
C ALA A 112 9.08 23.97 -64.53
N LYS A 113 8.97 23.68 -65.83
CA LYS A 113 7.74 23.88 -66.61
C LYS A 113 6.60 22.94 -66.22
N GLU A 114 6.92 21.68 -65.94
CA GLU A 114 5.92 20.69 -65.50
C GLU A 114 5.40 21.02 -64.11
N LEU A 115 6.27 21.57 -63.25
CA LEU A 115 5.94 22.06 -61.93
C LEU A 115 5.00 23.26 -62.00
N GLU A 116 5.25 24.24 -62.88
CA GLU A 116 4.35 25.38 -63.12
C GLU A 116 2.97 24.95 -63.60
N VAL A 117 2.88 23.99 -64.53
CA VAL A 117 1.60 23.45 -65.03
C VAL A 117 0.84 22.68 -63.94
N TYR A 118 1.56 21.94 -63.10
CA TYR A 118 0.95 21.27 -61.95
C TYR A 118 0.36 22.28 -60.96
N PHE A 119 1.12 23.32 -60.61
CA PHE A 119 0.64 24.37 -59.70
C PHE A 119 -0.53 25.15 -60.29
N SER A 120 -0.52 25.48 -61.59
CA SER A 120 -1.65 26.13 -62.22
C SER A 120 -2.89 25.25 -62.16
N SER A 121 -2.79 23.95 -62.48
CA SER A 121 -3.92 23.02 -62.40
C SER A 121 -4.54 22.86 -61.00
N LEU A 122 -3.75 23.07 -59.94
CA LEU A 122 -4.23 23.02 -58.56
C LEU A 122 -4.95 24.30 -58.14
N VAL A 123 -4.55 25.43 -58.73
CA VAL A 123 -5.14 26.74 -58.45
C VAL A 123 -6.40 26.98 -59.29
N THR A 124 -6.49 26.40 -60.49
CA THR A 124 -7.66 26.51 -61.37
C THR A 124 -8.99 26.12 -60.70
N PRO A 125 -9.14 24.97 -60.02
CA PRO A 125 -10.39 24.60 -59.36
C PRO A 125 -10.69 25.42 -58.09
N LEU A 126 -9.68 26.10 -57.53
CA LEU A 126 -9.85 26.95 -56.33
C LEU A 126 -10.29 28.38 -56.68
N ASN A 127 -9.87 28.85 -57.86
CA ASN A 127 -10.25 30.15 -58.43
C ASN A 127 -11.48 30.07 -59.35
N GLN A 128 -12.12 28.91 -59.42
CA GLN A 128 -13.42 28.80 -60.06
C GLN A 128 -14.41 29.49 -59.13
N GLU A 129 -14.64 30.78 -59.34
CA GLU A 129 -15.85 31.42 -58.85
C GLU A 129 -17.00 30.51 -59.27
N LEU A 130 -17.83 30.07 -58.31
CA LEU A 130 -19.12 29.48 -58.65
C LEU A 130 -19.84 30.55 -59.46
N CYS A 131 -19.81 30.43 -60.79
CA CYS A 131 -20.72 31.15 -61.64
C CYS A 131 -22.10 30.59 -61.28
N PRO A 132 -23.01 31.37 -60.69
CA PRO A 132 -24.40 31.01 -60.80
C PRO A 132 -24.77 31.12 -62.29
N ASP A 133 -25.81 30.40 -62.68
CA ASP A 133 -26.54 30.56 -63.94
C ASP A 133 -26.01 29.75 -65.13
N ASP A 134 -26.56 28.54 -65.26
CA ASP A 134 -27.20 28.12 -66.51
C ASP A 134 -28.66 27.78 -66.18
N GLU A 135 -29.45 28.83 -65.99
CA GLU A 135 -30.92 28.81 -66.10
C GLU A 135 -31.22 29.18 -67.56
N GLU A 136 -31.37 28.21 -68.46
CA GLU A 136 -32.03 28.45 -69.76
C GLU A 136 -32.69 27.16 -70.30
N ALA A 137 -34.03 27.26 -70.36
CA ALA A 137 -35.05 26.60 -71.19
C ALA A 137 -34.78 25.23 -71.87
#